data_AF-A0A8J6M6K2-F1
#
_entry.id   AF-A0A8J6M6K2-F1
#
_cell.length_a   1.000
_cell.length_b   1.000
_cell.length_c   1.000
_cell.angle_alpha   90.00
_cell.angle_beta   90.00
_cell.angle_gamma   90.00
#
_symmetry.space_group_name_H-M   'P 1'
#
loop_
_entity.id
_entity.type
_entity.pdbx_description
1 polymer ?
#
loop_
_entity_poly.entity_id
_entity_poly.type
_entity_poly.pdbx_seq_one_letter_code
_entity_poly.pdbx_strand_id
1 'polypeptide(L)' 'MITPEYKSYDELPLFLSAKMVAQVLGVSPSSGYELMHEPDFPVLKVGSRIVVPKEQFIRWVQEHTKGST' A
#
# COMPACT_ATOMS: atom_id res chain seq x y z
N MET A 1 9.76 1.33 -16.14
CA MET A 1 9.82 0.09 -15.34
C MET A 1 9.52 0.46 -13.91
N ILE A 2 8.59 -0.21 -13.24
CA ILE A 2 8.29 0.03 -11.82
C ILE A 2 9.18 -0.93 -11.05
N THR A 3 10.32 -0.43 -10.59
CA THR A 3 11.23 -1.22 -9.75
C THR A 3 10.79 -1.06 -8.29
N PRO A 4 10.54 -2.16 -7.56
CA PRO A 4 10.31 -2.06 -6.12
C PRO A 4 11.60 -1.56 -5.46
N GLU A 5 11.53 -0.36 -4.88
CA GLU A 5 12.66 0.29 -4.20
C GLU A 5 12.91 -0.31 -2.82
N TYR A 6 11.91 -1.02 -2.26
CA TYR A 6 11.92 -1.60 -0.91
C TYR A 6 12.05 -3.12 -1.00
N LYS A 7 12.99 -3.69 -0.24
CA LYS A 7 13.26 -5.15 -0.24
C LYS A 7 12.66 -5.85 0.96
N SER A 8 12.23 -5.10 1.98
CA SER A 8 11.61 -5.65 3.20
C SER A 8 10.65 -4.66 3.85
N TYR A 9 9.71 -5.16 4.65
CA TYR A 9 8.72 -4.34 5.36
C TYR A 9 9.36 -3.43 6.42
N ASP A 10 10.53 -3.78 6.94
CA ASP A 10 11.29 -2.96 7.90
C ASP A 10 11.80 -1.65 7.30
N GLU A 11 12.06 -1.62 5.99
CA GLU A 11 12.53 -0.43 5.26
C GLU A 11 11.39 0.55 4.93
N LEU A 12 10.14 0.15 5.12
CA LEU A 12 9.00 1.01 4.87
C LEU A 12 8.83 2.05 5.99
N PRO A 13 8.52 3.32 5.64
CA PRO A 13 8.16 4.31 6.63
C PRO A 13 6.86 3.92 7.34
N LEU A 14 6.62 4.50 8.51
CA LEU A 14 5.40 4.27 9.29
C LEU A 14 4.12 4.56 8.51
N PHE A 15 4.18 5.47 7.54
CA PHE A 15 3.06 5.85 6.68
C PHE A 15 3.48 5.86 5.22
N LEU A 16 2.69 5.18 4.38
CA LEU A 16 2.89 5.14 2.94
C LEU A 16 1.97 6.15 2.24
N SER A 17 2.46 6.73 1.16
CA SER A 17 1.63 7.48 0.21
C SER A 17 1.14 6.58 -0.93
N ALA A 18 0.18 7.05 -1.73
CA ALA A 18 -0.32 6.32 -2.91
C ALA A 18 0.80 5.88 -3.86
N LYS A 19 1.77 6.77 -4.10
CA LYS A 19 2.93 6.47 -4.92
C LYS A 19 3.76 5.32 -4.33
N MET A 20 3.97 5.32 -3.01
CA MET A 20 4.74 4.29 -2.33
C MET A 20 4.02 2.95 -2.35
N VAL A 21 2.71 2.93 -2.11
CA VAL A 21 1.89 1.72 -2.23
C VAL A 21 2.02 1.12 -3.62
N ALA A 22 1.91 1.95 -4.67
CA ALA A 22 2.09 1.49 -6.05
C ALA A 22 3.50 0.90 -6.28
N GLN A 23 4.55 1.55 -5.78
CA GLN A 23 5.93 1.05 -5.89
C GLN A 23 6.15 -0.27 -5.12
N VAL A 24 5.61 -0.38 -3.92
CA VAL A 24 5.76 -1.58 -3.06
C VAL A 24 5.02 -2.77 -3.66
N LEU A 25 3.83 -2.56 -4.21
CA LEU A 25 3.04 -3.60 -4.87
C LEU A 25 3.49 -3.89 -6.32
N GLY A 26 4.41 -3.08 -6.88
CA GLY A 26 4.85 -3.22 -8.26
C GLY A 26 3.77 -2.90 -9.31
N VAL A 27 2.75 -2.12 -8.94
CA VAL A 27 1.60 -1.77 -9.80
C VAL A 27 1.73 -0.35 -10.33
N SER A 28 0.95 -0.02 -11.37
CA SER A 28 0.91 1.34 -11.91
C SER A 28 0.43 2.36 -10.85
N PRO A 29 0.86 3.64 -10.94
CA PRO A 29 0.37 4.67 -10.03
C PRO A 29 -1.16 4.76 -10.02
N SER A 30 -1.80 4.62 -11.18
CA SER A 30 -3.26 4.63 -11.32
C SER A 30 -3.90 3.48 -10.54
N SER A 31 -3.37 2.26 -10.69
CA SER A 31 -3.85 1.08 -9.95
C SER A 31 -3.66 1.23 -8.45
N GLY A 32 -2.55 1.84 -8.00
CA GLY A 32 -2.35 2.13 -6.57
C GLY A 32 -3.32 3.17 -6.03
N TYR A 33 -3.74 4.15 -6.84
CA TYR A 33 -4.77 5.11 -6.48
C TYR A 33 -6.16 4.48 -6.42
N GLU A 34 -6.53 3.64 -7.39
CA GLU A 34 -7.79 2.89 -7.38
C GLU A 34 -7.88 2.01 -6.13
N LEU A 35 -6.80 1.30 -5.81
CA LEU A 35 -6.71 0.47 -4.61
C LEU A 35 -6.93 1.27 -3.33
N MET A 36 -6.38 2.49 -3.25
CA MET A 36 -6.61 3.36 -2.09
C MET A 36 -8.03 3.91 -1.96
N HIS A 37 -8.88 3.76 -2.99
CA HIS A 37 -10.30 4.11 -2.92
C HIS A 37 -11.18 2.89 -2.65
N GLU A 38 -10.62 1.68 -2.59
CA GLU A 38 -11.39 0.50 -2.18
C GLU A 38 -11.82 0.61 -0.71
N PRO A 39 -13.06 0.21 -0.39
CA PRO A 39 -13.61 0.33 0.96
C PRO A 39 -12.83 -0.50 1.99
N ASP A 40 -12.23 -1.61 1.57
CA ASP A 40 -11.47 -2.52 2.43
C ASP A 40 -9.98 -2.16 2.52
N PHE A 41 -9.53 -1.11 1.82
CA PHE A 41 -8.12 -0.72 1.84
C PHE A 41 -7.81 0.19 3.04
N PRO A 42 -6.73 -0.07 3.81
CA PRO A 42 -6.47 0.62 5.07
C PRO A 42 -5.92 2.03 4.88
N VAL A 43 -6.80 2.99 4.62
CA VAL A 43 -6.46 4.42 4.50
C VAL A 43 -6.70 5.18 5.81
N LEU A 44 -5.78 6.08 6.13
CA LEU A 44 -5.90 7.06 7.19
C LEU A 44 -5.95 8.46 6.57
N LYS A 45 -7.03 9.20 6.84
CA LYS A 45 -7.19 10.58 6.38
C LYS A 45 -6.85 11.56 7.51
N VAL A 46 -5.82 12.37 7.31
CA VAL A 46 -5.39 13.42 8.23
C VAL A 46 -5.55 14.77 7.52
N GLY A 47 -6.64 15.47 7.82
CA GLY A 47 -7.03 16.69 7.10
C GLY A 47 -7.27 16.40 5.60
N SER A 48 -6.48 17.05 4.74
CA SER A 48 -6.51 16.85 3.28
C SER A 48 -5.61 15.71 2.78
N ARG A 49 -4.75 15.14 3.64
CA ARG A 49 -3.79 14.11 3.25
C ARG A 49 -4.35 12.72 3.52
N ILE A 50 -4.22 11.84 2.54
CA ILE A 50 -4.50 10.41 2.69
C ILE A 50 -3.17 9.66 2.75
N VAL A 51 -3.00 8.86 3.79
CA VAL A 51 -1.81 8.03 4.02
C VAL A 51 -2.23 6.64 4.46
N VAL A 52 -1.35 5.66 4.31
CA VAL A 52 -1.62 4.26 4.64
C VAL A 52 -0.68 3.85 5.78
N PRO A 53 -1.18 3.50 6.97
CA PRO A 53 -0.32 3.05 8.05
C PRO A 53 0.36 1.72 7.69
N LYS A 54 1.68 1.64 7.91
CA LYS A 54 2.50 0.49 7.54
C LYS A 54 1.96 -0.84 8.05
N GLU A 55 1.65 -0.91 9.34
CA GLU A 55 1.17 -2.16 9.94
C GLU A 55 -0.15 -2.63 9.33
N GLN A 56 -1.06 -1.69 9.03
CA GLN A 56 -2.33 -2.04 8.41
C GLN A 56 -2.16 -2.47 6.97
N PHE A 57 -1.27 -1.81 6.22
CA PHE A 57 -0.90 -2.23 4.87
C PHE A 57 -0.37 -3.67 4.85
N ILE A 58 0.56 -4.01 5.75
CA ILE A 58 1.14 -5.36 5.84
C ILE A 58 0.06 -6.40 6.12
N ARG A 59 -0.85 -6.11 7.05
CA ARG A 59 -1.98 -7.00 7.38
C ARG A 59 -2.89 -7.20 6.16
N TRP A 60 -3.28 -6.11 5.50
CA TRP A 60 -4.11 -6.16 4.30
C TRP A 60 -3.45 -7.01 3.21
N VAL A 61 -2.15 -6.84 2.96
CA VAL A 61 -1.41 -7.68 1.99
C VAL A 61 -1.44 -9.14 2.40
N GLN A 62 -1.19 -9.46 3.68
CA GLN A 62 -1.23 -10.84 4.18
C GLN A 62 -2.60 -11.49 4.06
N GLU A 63 -3.68 -10.73 4.26
CA GLU A 63 -5.06 -11.20 4.11
C GLU A 63 -5.41 -11.47 2.64
N HIS A 64 -4.97 -10.59 1.73
CA HIS A 64 -5.27 -10.70 0.29
C HIS A 64 -4.33 -11.67 -0.45
N THR A 65 -3.18 -12.03 0.13
CA THR A 65 -2.26 -13.04 -0.44
C THR A 65 -2.69 -14.48 -0.10
N LYS A 66 -3.65 -14.69 0.82
CA LYS A 66 -4.15 -16.03 1.19
C LYS A 66 -5.08 -16.68 0.15
N GLY A 67 -5.18 -16.14 -1.06
CA GLY A 67 -5.97 -16.67 -2.17
C GLY A 67 -5.28 -17.71 -3.07
N SER A 68 -4.27 -18.44 -2.57
CA SER A 68 -3.67 -19.58 -3.29
C SER A 68 -3.64 -20.81 -2.39
N THR A 69 -4.76 -21.50 -2.31
CA THR A 69 -4.83 -22.93 -1.95
C THR A 69 -5.80 -23.59 -2.92
#